data_AF-A0A4Q7S0I0-F1
#
_entry.id   AF-A0A4Q7S0I0-F1
#
_cell.length_a   1.000
_cell.length_b   1.000
_cell.length_c   1.000
_cell.angle_alpha   90.00
_cell.angle_beta   90.00
_cell.angle_gamma   90.00
#
_symmetry.space_group_name_H-M   'P 1'
#
loop_
_entity.id
_entity.type
_entity.pdbx_description
1 polymer ?
#
loop_
_entity_poly.entity_id
_entity_poly.type
_entity_poly.pdbx_seq_one_letter_code
_entity_poly.pdbx_strand_id
1 'polypeptide(L)'
;MTEHVEVPGDAFTAAPLQAGITYFRANSTAADASATGPNSVAAAPRAVADSQGALALGLDAHAAAPDTIALGYGASASSSGTVAIGASARAVGGNSLAFGYRAESIDFGGVAAGARSVAHGRESVALGAAAVASAEGSVALGSQSRAEADYVVSLGDAALQRAIVHVAPGARSASSTEVVTGSQLHATRVQVAALSADADAVKAAAASAAYFQVGSEAANASSGATMVSMGPAARAAAGADIAVGAGAVASASHNALALGPGALAAAYYTVAVGARAQAGLTAGVALGLSAQAGTTRTVALGAHTLVRSARSVALGESSTADHADAVSAGSAQRQRIVTSARAGVISATSTEAVTGAQLHAINQQLQSLAGTLAQRVDTLRGSLAASRQRREALFRRLVALEAAR
;
A
#
# COMPACT_ATOMS: atom_id res chain seq x y z
N MET A 1 -89.27 -24.38 -80.09
CA MET A 1 -88.02 -25.01 -80.55
C MET A 1 -86.97 -23.91 -80.59
N THR A 2 -86.14 -23.90 -79.54
CA THR A 2 -84.79 -23.34 -79.42
C THR A 2 -84.31 -22.41 -80.53
N GLU A 3 -84.39 -21.10 -80.25
CA GLU A 3 -83.65 -20.07 -80.98
C GLU A 3 -82.21 -20.06 -80.47
N HIS A 4 -81.30 -20.42 -81.37
CA HIS A 4 -79.86 -20.47 -81.17
C HIS A 4 -79.35 -19.02 -81.25
N VAL A 5 -79.15 -18.37 -80.10
CA VAL A 5 -78.47 -17.08 -80.06
C VAL A 5 -76.98 -17.33 -80.08
N GLU A 6 -76.38 -17.12 -81.25
CA GLU A 6 -74.96 -16.99 -81.46
C GLU A 6 -74.51 -15.67 -80.80
N VAL A 7 -73.73 -15.76 -79.72
CA VAL A 7 -73.13 -14.58 -79.09
C VAL A 7 -71.87 -14.24 -79.89
N PRO A 8 -71.78 -13.05 -80.51
CA PRO A 8 -70.58 -12.66 -81.25
C PRO A 8 -69.40 -12.57 -80.30
N GLY A 9 -68.31 -13.25 -80.66
CA GLY A 9 -67.01 -13.10 -80.03
C GLY A 9 -66.42 -11.73 -80.37
N ASP A 10 -66.78 -10.72 -79.60
CA ASP A 10 -66.04 -9.48 -79.58
C ASP A 10 -64.79 -9.68 -78.72
N ALA A 11 -63.66 -9.79 -79.42
CA ALA A 11 -62.34 -9.64 -78.85
C ALA A 11 -62.32 -8.43 -77.91
N PHE A 12 -61.93 -8.66 -76.64
CA PHE A 12 -61.44 -7.62 -75.74
C PHE A 12 -60.18 -7.01 -76.37
N THR A 13 -60.39 -6.15 -77.35
CA THR A 13 -59.38 -5.24 -77.87
C THR A 13 -59.06 -4.28 -76.72
N ALA A 14 -57.77 -4.17 -76.42
CA ALA A 14 -57.25 -3.41 -75.30
C ALA A 14 -57.90 -2.02 -75.22
N ALA A 15 -58.58 -1.75 -74.10
CA ALA A 15 -59.16 -0.44 -73.84
C ALA A 15 -58.06 0.64 -73.95
N PRO A 16 -58.33 1.79 -74.60
CA PRO A 16 -57.38 2.89 -74.63
C PRO A 16 -57.14 3.41 -73.21
N LEU A 17 -55.87 3.69 -72.89
CA LEU A 17 -55.37 4.25 -71.62
C LEU A 17 -56.34 5.33 -71.08
N GLN A 18 -57.10 4.97 -70.05
CA GLN A 18 -58.18 5.79 -69.51
C GLN A 18 -57.58 7.04 -68.85
N ALA A 19 -57.91 8.24 -69.34
CA ALA A 19 -57.62 9.48 -68.63
C ALA A 19 -58.30 9.39 -67.25
N GLY A 20 -57.54 9.41 -66.15
CA GLY A 20 -58.03 9.03 -64.81
C GLY A 20 -59.33 9.71 -64.34
N ILE A 21 -59.91 9.24 -63.23
CA ILE A 21 -61.17 9.78 -62.68
C ILE A 21 -60.93 11.02 -61.80
N THR A 22 -61.99 11.72 -61.40
CA THR A 22 -61.90 12.85 -60.45
C THR A 22 -61.21 12.39 -59.16
N TYR A 23 -60.24 13.17 -58.67
CA TYR A 23 -59.35 12.87 -57.53
C TYR A 23 -58.29 11.77 -57.73
N PHE A 24 -58.35 10.97 -58.80
CA PHE A 24 -57.36 9.90 -59.06
C PHE A 24 -56.80 10.00 -60.49
N ARG A 25 -55.54 10.44 -60.60
CA ARG A 25 -54.82 10.58 -61.88
C ARG A 25 -53.51 9.80 -61.81
N ALA A 26 -53.22 9.01 -62.83
CA ALA A 26 -51.90 8.43 -63.08
C ALA A 26 -51.36 8.98 -64.40
N ASN A 27 -50.07 9.33 -64.44
CA ASN A 27 -49.39 9.80 -65.64
C ASN A 27 -48.22 8.86 -65.94
N SER A 28 -48.46 7.84 -66.75
CA SER A 28 -47.43 6.87 -67.16
C SER A 28 -47.86 6.08 -68.39
N THR A 29 -46.87 5.57 -69.12
CA THR A 29 -47.04 4.61 -70.22
C THR A 29 -46.55 3.21 -69.86
N ALA A 30 -46.08 2.98 -68.63
CA ALA A 30 -45.61 1.68 -68.17
C ALA A 30 -46.78 0.72 -67.86
N ALA A 31 -46.48 -0.56 -67.65
CA ALA A 31 -47.47 -1.58 -67.31
C ALA A 31 -48.27 -1.21 -66.05
N ASP A 32 -49.51 -1.71 -65.99
CA ASP A 32 -50.48 -1.40 -64.93
C ASP A 32 -50.05 -1.94 -63.56
N ALA A 33 -50.75 -1.51 -62.51
CA ALA A 33 -50.64 -2.08 -61.17
C ALA A 33 -51.27 -3.48 -61.10
N SER A 34 -50.77 -4.32 -60.19
CA SER A 34 -51.24 -5.69 -59.96
C SER A 34 -51.59 -5.88 -58.49
N ALA A 35 -52.89 -5.90 -58.19
CA ALA A 35 -53.43 -6.21 -56.85
C ALA A 35 -54.11 -7.59 -56.90
N THR A 36 -53.35 -8.66 -56.64
CA THR A 36 -53.84 -10.05 -56.73
C THR A 36 -54.21 -10.63 -55.36
N GLY A 37 -53.70 -10.03 -54.28
CA GLY A 37 -54.02 -10.42 -52.91
C GLY A 37 -55.45 -10.07 -52.49
N PRO A 38 -56.12 -10.89 -51.66
CA PRO A 38 -57.42 -10.53 -51.09
C PRO A 38 -57.35 -9.23 -50.27
N ASN A 39 -58.29 -8.31 -50.48
CA ASN A 39 -58.30 -6.99 -49.82
C ASN A 39 -57.01 -6.16 -50.02
N SER A 40 -56.27 -6.41 -51.10
CA SER A 40 -55.04 -5.67 -51.41
C SER A 40 -55.33 -4.38 -52.21
N VAL A 41 -54.36 -3.47 -52.20
CA VAL A 41 -54.40 -2.23 -52.99
C VAL A 41 -53.05 -2.06 -53.68
N ALA A 42 -53.05 -1.95 -55.00
CA ALA A 42 -51.90 -1.55 -55.78
C ALA A 42 -52.24 -0.29 -56.58
N ALA A 43 -51.41 0.75 -56.49
CA ALA A 43 -51.58 1.96 -57.28
C ALA A 43 -50.24 2.51 -57.78
N ALA A 44 -50.27 3.08 -58.99
CA ALA A 44 -49.14 3.50 -59.83
C ALA A 44 -48.54 2.33 -60.66
N PRO A 45 -47.81 2.64 -61.75
CA PRO A 45 -47.41 1.65 -62.73
C PRO A 45 -46.48 0.61 -62.12
N ARG A 46 -46.67 -0.67 -62.49
CA ARG A 46 -45.89 -1.80 -61.97
C ARG A 46 -45.87 -1.91 -60.45
N ALA A 47 -46.79 -1.26 -59.74
CA ALA A 47 -47.00 -1.51 -58.32
C ALA A 47 -47.62 -2.91 -58.17
N VAL A 48 -47.12 -3.71 -57.23
CA VAL A 48 -47.51 -5.10 -57.06
C VAL A 48 -47.86 -5.37 -55.60
N ALA A 49 -49.10 -5.81 -55.34
CA ALA A 49 -49.59 -6.25 -54.04
C ALA A 49 -50.13 -7.69 -54.16
N ASP A 50 -49.27 -8.67 -53.85
CA ASP A 50 -49.52 -10.09 -54.18
C ASP A 50 -50.29 -10.86 -53.10
N SER A 51 -50.42 -10.29 -51.90
CA SER A 51 -50.86 -11.00 -50.70
C SER A 51 -52.01 -10.31 -49.96
N GLN A 52 -52.65 -11.04 -49.05
CA GLN A 52 -53.80 -10.55 -48.29
C GLN A 52 -53.47 -9.25 -47.53
N GLY A 53 -54.31 -8.23 -47.68
CA GLY A 53 -54.17 -6.95 -46.97
C GLY A 53 -52.94 -6.13 -47.38
N ALA A 54 -52.22 -6.52 -48.43
CA ALA A 54 -51.03 -5.83 -48.89
C ALA A 54 -51.37 -4.48 -49.57
N LEU A 55 -50.56 -3.45 -49.29
CA LEU A 55 -50.68 -2.11 -49.86
C LEU A 55 -49.40 -1.74 -50.61
N ALA A 56 -49.45 -1.63 -51.94
CA ALA A 56 -48.37 -1.16 -52.78
C ALA A 56 -48.74 0.16 -53.47
N LEU A 57 -48.04 1.25 -53.14
CA LEU A 57 -48.32 2.58 -53.66
C LEU A 57 -47.03 3.23 -54.17
N GLY A 58 -46.89 3.36 -55.48
CA GLY A 58 -45.71 3.95 -56.12
C GLY A 58 -45.20 3.13 -57.30
N LEU A 59 -44.52 3.80 -58.25
CA LEU A 59 -43.93 3.13 -59.40
C LEU A 59 -42.95 2.05 -58.91
N ASP A 60 -43.14 0.81 -59.35
CA ASP A 60 -42.35 -0.37 -58.94
C ASP A 60 -42.42 -0.73 -57.45
N ALA A 61 -43.40 -0.22 -56.68
CA ALA A 61 -43.60 -0.63 -55.29
C ALA A 61 -44.06 -2.09 -55.20
N HIS A 62 -43.49 -2.89 -54.28
CA HIS A 62 -43.80 -4.31 -54.15
C HIS A 62 -44.11 -4.72 -52.71
N ALA A 63 -45.37 -5.03 -52.43
CA ALA A 63 -45.87 -5.57 -51.19
C ALA A 63 -46.14 -7.08 -51.37
N ALA A 64 -45.15 -7.91 -51.05
CA ALA A 64 -45.09 -9.31 -51.49
C ALA A 64 -45.81 -10.30 -50.55
N ALA A 65 -45.95 -9.96 -49.27
CA ALA A 65 -46.43 -10.85 -48.22
C ALA A 65 -47.69 -10.31 -47.50
N PRO A 66 -48.38 -11.13 -46.68
CA PRO A 66 -49.58 -10.67 -45.97
C PRO A 66 -49.33 -9.47 -45.07
N ASP A 67 -50.33 -8.59 -44.97
CA ASP A 67 -50.33 -7.43 -44.08
C ASP A 67 -49.11 -6.49 -44.26
N THR A 68 -48.64 -6.35 -45.51
CA THR A 68 -47.47 -5.52 -45.86
C THR A 68 -47.85 -4.15 -46.41
N ILE A 69 -46.97 -3.16 -46.21
CA ILE A 69 -47.12 -1.81 -46.78
C ILE A 69 -45.83 -1.44 -47.51
N ALA A 70 -45.90 -1.17 -48.80
CA ALA A 70 -44.83 -0.62 -49.62
C ALA A 70 -45.28 0.72 -50.25
N LEU A 71 -44.73 1.83 -49.79
CA LEU A 71 -45.08 3.18 -50.23
C LEU A 71 -43.85 3.93 -50.73
N GLY A 72 -43.79 4.20 -52.04
CA GLY A 72 -42.72 4.96 -52.69
C GLY A 72 -42.17 4.28 -53.95
N TYR A 73 -41.39 5.03 -54.74
CA TYR A 73 -40.75 4.50 -55.94
C TYR A 73 -39.82 3.34 -55.60
N GLY A 74 -40.12 2.13 -56.09
CA GLY A 74 -39.32 0.92 -55.83
C GLY A 74 -39.27 0.50 -54.36
N ALA A 75 -40.22 0.92 -53.51
CA ALA A 75 -40.31 0.46 -52.13
C ALA A 75 -40.68 -1.04 -52.10
N SER A 76 -40.06 -1.84 -51.23
CA SER A 76 -40.31 -3.28 -51.16
C SER A 76 -40.50 -3.78 -49.73
N ALA A 77 -41.62 -4.45 -49.50
CA ALA A 77 -42.01 -5.07 -48.24
C ALA A 77 -42.20 -6.58 -48.49
N SER A 78 -41.21 -7.40 -48.08
CA SER A 78 -41.05 -8.78 -48.58
C SER A 78 -41.58 -9.87 -47.64
N SER A 79 -41.71 -9.60 -46.34
CA SER A 79 -42.18 -10.57 -45.34
C SER A 79 -43.44 -10.10 -44.64
N SER A 80 -44.15 -11.03 -43.99
CA SER A 80 -45.41 -10.73 -43.30
C SER A 80 -45.27 -9.58 -42.30
N GLY A 81 -46.25 -8.65 -42.31
CA GLY A 81 -46.30 -7.52 -41.38
C GLY A 81 -45.22 -6.47 -41.56
N THR A 82 -44.56 -6.40 -42.71
CA THR A 82 -43.49 -5.42 -42.99
C THR A 82 -44.01 -4.10 -43.53
N VAL A 83 -43.30 -3.01 -43.20
CA VAL A 83 -43.63 -1.65 -43.64
C VAL A 83 -42.40 -0.99 -44.26
N ALA A 84 -42.42 -0.78 -45.57
CA ALA A 84 -41.42 -0.04 -46.34
C ALA A 84 -42.01 1.27 -46.86
N ILE A 85 -41.54 2.41 -46.36
CA ILE A 85 -42.02 3.74 -46.73
C ILE A 85 -40.84 4.61 -47.14
N GLY A 86 -40.81 5.05 -48.39
CA GLY A 86 -39.74 5.86 -48.97
C GLY A 86 -39.24 5.27 -50.28
N ALA A 87 -38.70 6.12 -51.15
CA ALA A 87 -38.15 5.65 -52.43
C ALA A 87 -36.99 4.67 -52.18
N SER A 88 -37.12 3.47 -52.75
CA SER A 88 -36.22 2.32 -52.60
C SER A 88 -36.04 1.86 -51.15
N ALA A 89 -36.99 2.13 -50.25
CA ALA A 89 -37.01 1.54 -48.91
C ALA A 89 -37.24 0.02 -49.00
N ARG A 90 -36.55 -0.76 -48.17
CA ARG A 90 -36.60 -2.23 -48.22
C ARG A 90 -36.78 -2.83 -46.82
N ALA A 91 -37.95 -3.41 -46.58
CA ALA A 91 -38.26 -4.16 -45.37
C ALA A 91 -38.36 -5.65 -45.72
N VAL A 92 -37.35 -6.44 -45.35
CA VAL A 92 -37.22 -7.86 -45.72
C VAL A 92 -37.58 -8.78 -44.56
N GLY A 93 -37.15 -8.47 -43.34
CA GLY A 93 -37.38 -9.34 -42.19
C GLY A 93 -38.83 -9.27 -41.70
N GLY A 94 -39.39 -10.37 -41.20
CA GLY A 94 -40.77 -10.36 -40.68
C GLY A 94 -40.98 -9.27 -39.61
N ASN A 95 -42.16 -8.63 -39.63
CA ASN A 95 -42.51 -7.55 -38.68
C ASN A 95 -41.54 -6.36 -38.64
N SER A 96 -40.78 -6.12 -39.71
CA SER A 96 -39.80 -5.04 -39.78
C SER A 96 -40.33 -3.74 -40.39
N LEU A 97 -39.66 -2.63 -40.08
CA LEU A 97 -39.97 -1.29 -40.58
C LEU A 97 -38.75 -0.66 -41.26
N ALA A 98 -38.92 -0.19 -42.49
CA ALA A 98 -37.95 0.61 -43.23
C ALA A 98 -38.61 1.93 -43.66
N PHE A 99 -38.29 3.04 -42.97
CA PHE A 99 -38.83 4.36 -43.21
C PHE A 99 -37.74 5.35 -43.65
N GLY A 100 -37.75 5.78 -44.90
CA GLY A 100 -36.82 6.74 -45.47
C GLY A 100 -36.27 6.33 -46.84
N TYR A 101 -35.67 7.27 -47.55
CA TYR A 101 -35.01 6.99 -48.83
C TYR A 101 -33.89 5.95 -48.66
N ARG A 102 -34.01 4.79 -49.31
CA ARG A 102 -33.09 3.64 -49.17
C ARG A 102 -32.90 3.18 -47.71
N ALA A 103 -33.91 3.34 -46.85
CA ALA A 103 -33.89 2.68 -45.54
C ALA A 103 -33.98 1.16 -45.74
N GLU A 104 -33.24 0.39 -44.95
CA GLU A 104 -33.15 -1.06 -45.11
C GLU A 104 -33.28 -1.76 -43.76
N SER A 105 -34.27 -2.64 -43.62
CA SER A 105 -34.43 -3.51 -42.46
C SER A 105 -34.53 -4.95 -42.93
N ILE A 106 -33.56 -5.81 -42.61
CA ILE A 106 -33.48 -7.14 -43.24
C ILE A 106 -33.84 -8.31 -42.33
N ASP A 107 -33.61 -8.18 -41.03
CA ASP A 107 -33.84 -9.26 -40.07
C ASP A 107 -35.14 -9.02 -39.32
N PHE A 108 -35.62 -10.05 -38.63
CA PHE A 108 -36.89 -10.06 -37.91
C PHE A 108 -36.95 -8.92 -36.88
N GLY A 109 -38.06 -8.17 -36.90
CA GLY A 109 -38.34 -7.11 -35.93
C GLY A 109 -37.46 -5.86 -36.02
N GLY A 110 -36.65 -5.73 -37.09
CA GLY A 110 -35.78 -4.57 -37.26
C GLY A 110 -36.55 -3.27 -37.55
N VAL A 111 -36.00 -2.13 -37.11
CA VAL A 111 -36.54 -0.79 -37.34
C VAL A 111 -35.46 0.12 -37.90
N ALA A 112 -35.53 0.43 -39.19
CA ALA A 112 -34.67 1.39 -39.85
C ALA A 112 -35.47 2.65 -40.20
N ALA A 113 -35.26 3.75 -39.45
CA ALA A 113 -35.93 5.03 -39.69
C ALA A 113 -34.91 6.14 -39.95
N GLY A 114 -34.80 6.56 -41.21
CA GLY A 114 -33.87 7.57 -41.69
C GLY A 114 -33.46 7.31 -43.14
N ALA A 115 -33.03 8.36 -43.85
CA ALA A 115 -32.47 8.15 -45.18
C ALA A 115 -31.19 7.29 -45.08
N ARG A 116 -31.15 6.17 -45.80
CA ARG A 116 -30.06 5.18 -45.78
C ARG A 116 -29.79 4.56 -44.40
N SER A 117 -30.77 4.57 -43.49
CA SER A 117 -30.65 3.84 -42.23
C SER A 117 -30.70 2.34 -42.47
N VAL A 118 -29.97 1.58 -41.67
CA VAL A 118 -29.78 0.14 -41.85
C VAL A 118 -30.00 -0.58 -40.51
N ALA A 119 -31.02 -1.45 -40.45
CA ALA A 119 -31.29 -2.36 -39.34
C ALA A 119 -31.07 -3.80 -39.83
N HIS A 120 -29.86 -4.30 -39.60
CA HIS A 120 -29.44 -5.64 -40.06
C HIS A 120 -29.41 -6.70 -38.97
N GLY A 121 -29.35 -6.31 -37.69
CA GLY A 121 -29.49 -7.26 -36.60
C GLY A 121 -30.96 -7.62 -36.34
N ARG A 122 -31.20 -8.83 -35.85
CA ARG A 122 -32.49 -9.23 -35.27
C ARG A 122 -32.89 -8.26 -34.16
N GLU A 123 -34.12 -7.77 -34.18
CA GLU A 123 -34.67 -6.79 -33.21
C GLU A 123 -33.84 -5.49 -33.09
N SER A 124 -33.06 -5.16 -34.13
CA SER A 124 -32.21 -3.97 -34.12
C SER A 124 -32.96 -2.70 -34.50
N VAL A 125 -32.51 -1.56 -33.99
CA VAL A 125 -33.16 -0.25 -34.18
C VAL A 125 -32.14 0.77 -34.65
N ALA A 126 -32.27 1.25 -35.89
CA ALA A 126 -31.47 2.32 -36.47
C ALA A 126 -32.32 3.58 -36.68
N LEU A 127 -32.11 4.60 -35.85
CA LEU A 127 -32.84 5.86 -35.88
C LEU A 127 -31.91 7.01 -36.26
N GLY A 128 -32.01 7.49 -37.50
CA GLY A 128 -31.22 8.60 -38.04
C GLY A 128 -30.70 8.32 -39.44
N ALA A 129 -30.40 9.40 -40.19
CA ALA A 129 -29.84 9.26 -41.53
C ALA A 129 -28.48 8.55 -41.48
N ALA A 130 -28.32 7.49 -42.28
CA ALA A 130 -27.15 6.61 -42.30
C ALA A 130 -26.80 5.98 -40.94
N ALA A 131 -27.74 5.85 -40.00
CA ALA A 131 -27.57 5.04 -38.79
C ALA A 131 -27.53 3.55 -39.16
N VAL A 132 -26.65 2.78 -38.52
CA VAL A 132 -26.43 1.36 -38.81
C VAL A 132 -26.49 0.57 -37.50
N ALA A 133 -27.48 -0.31 -37.37
CA ALA A 133 -27.61 -1.27 -36.29
C ALA A 133 -27.46 -2.69 -36.85
N SER A 134 -26.26 -3.25 -36.74
CA SER A 134 -25.88 -4.52 -37.39
C SER A 134 -25.91 -5.73 -36.46
N ALA A 135 -26.02 -5.50 -35.16
CA ALA A 135 -25.95 -6.54 -34.13
C ALA A 135 -27.32 -6.80 -33.48
N GLU A 136 -27.47 -7.95 -32.82
CA GLU A 136 -28.73 -8.40 -32.23
C GLU A 136 -29.17 -7.48 -31.09
N GLY A 137 -30.44 -7.07 -31.10
CA GLY A 137 -31.03 -6.22 -30.06
C GLY A 137 -30.32 -4.85 -29.91
N SER A 138 -29.54 -4.44 -30.91
CA SER A 138 -28.73 -3.23 -30.85
C SER A 138 -29.51 -1.99 -31.31
N VAL A 139 -29.18 -0.83 -30.75
CA VAL A 139 -29.82 0.46 -31.07
C VAL A 139 -28.77 1.46 -31.53
N ALA A 140 -28.84 1.89 -32.79
CA ALA A 140 -28.06 3.02 -33.30
C ALA A 140 -28.93 4.29 -33.29
N LEU A 141 -28.60 5.22 -32.40
CA LEU A 141 -29.38 6.45 -32.18
C LEU A 141 -28.60 7.69 -32.65
N GLY A 142 -29.14 8.36 -33.68
CA GLY A 142 -28.56 9.54 -34.30
C GLY A 142 -27.95 9.27 -35.68
N SER A 143 -27.78 10.33 -36.48
CA SER A 143 -27.21 10.21 -37.82
C SER A 143 -25.78 9.65 -37.76
N GLN A 144 -25.46 8.70 -38.64
CA GLN A 144 -24.15 8.03 -38.71
C GLN A 144 -23.77 7.20 -37.47
N SER A 145 -24.67 6.99 -36.51
CA SER A 145 -24.38 6.11 -35.37
C SER A 145 -24.25 4.65 -35.82
N ARG A 146 -23.33 3.91 -35.21
CA ARG A 146 -23.03 2.49 -35.52
C ARG A 146 -23.15 1.64 -34.27
N ALA A 147 -24.08 0.69 -34.27
CA ALA A 147 -24.24 -0.32 -33.23
C ALA A 147 -23.85 -1.68 -33.79
N GLU A 148 -22.63 -2.12 -33.48
CA GLU A 148 -21.98 -3.31 -34.06
C GLU A 148 -21.76 -4.44 -33.03
N ALA A 149 -22.30 -4.27 -31.81
CA ALA A 149 -22.26 -5.27 -30.73
C ALA A 149 -23.68 -5.57 -30.22
N ASP A 150 -23.92 -6.78 -29.73
CA ASP A 150 -25.24 -7.22 -29.29
C ASP A 150 -25.68 -6.47 -28.03
N TYR A 151 -26.98 -6.15 -27.94
CA TYR A 151 -27.63 -5.55 -26.77
C TYR A 151 -27.04 -4.20 -26.31
N VAL A 152 -26.50 -3.39 -27.24
CA VAL A 152 -25.96 -2.05 -26.93
C VAL A 152 -26.81 -0.92 -27.51
N VAL A 153 -26.75 0.24 -26.87
CA VAL A 153 -27.20 1.51 -27.46
C VAL A 153 -25.97 2.32 -27.86
N SER A 154 -25.76 2.50 -29.16
CA SER A 154 -24.72 3.38 -29.70
C SER A 154 -25.30 4.75 -30.05
N LEU A 155 -24.68 5.80 -29.52
CA LEU A 155 -24.98 7.19 -29.87
C LEU A 155 -24.00 7.77 -30.88
N GLY A 156 -23.21 6.94 -31.59
CA GLY A 156 -22.15 7.45 -32.46
C GLY A 156 -21.28 6.35 -33.06
N ASP A 157 -20.03 6.68 -33.34
CA ASP A 157 -18.98 5.75 -33.71
C ASP A 157 -17.62 6.19 -33.13
N ALA A 158 -16.53 5.55 -33.57
CA ALA A 158 -15.18 5.87 -33.10
C ALA A 158 -14.72 7.31 -33.45
N ALA A 159 -15.28 7.92 -34.50
CA ALA A 159 -14.95 9.28 -34.95
C ALA A 159 -15.97 10.34 -34.47
N LEU A 160 -17.21 9.94 -34.22
CA LEU A 160 -18.31 10.81 -33.82
C LEU A 160 -18.93 10.32 -32.51
N GLN A 161 -18.48 10.87 -31.38
CA GLN A 161 -19.14 10.65 -30.09
C GLN A 161 -20.13 11.77 -29.78
N ARG A 162 -21.18 11.45 -29.02
CA ARG A 162 -22.19 12.42 -28.57
C ARG A 162 -22.20 12.51 -27.06
N ALA A 163 -22.33 13.73 -26.54
CA ALA A 163 -22.59 13.95 -25.13
C ALA A 163 -24.05 13.61 -24.79
N ILE A 164 -24.27 12.95 -23.66
CA ILE A 164 -25.59 12.75 -23.07
C ILE A 164 -25.79 13.84 -22.02
N VAL A 165 -26.72 14.77 -22.26
CA VAL A 165 -26.99 15.92 -21.38
C VAL A 165 -28.38 15.81 -20.76
N HIS A 166 -28.62 16.58 -19.69
CA HIS A 166 -29.88 16.56 -18.92
C HIS A 166 -30.21 15.21 -18.26
N VAL A 167 -29.19 14.45 -17.87
CA VAL A 167 -29.33 13.21 -17.11
C VAL A 167 -29.41 13.53 -15.62
N ALA A 168 -30.42 13.01 -14.93
CA ALA A 168 -30.53 13.10 -13.48
C ALA A 168 -29.41 12.27 -12.80
N PRO A 169 -28.91 12.67 -11.62
CA PRO A 169 -27.90 11.88 -10.91
C PRO A 169 -28.39 10.47 -10.60
N GLY A 170 -27.60 9.45 -10.97
CA GLY A 170 -27.97 8.06 -10.73
C GLY A 170 -28.00 7.68 -9.24
N ALA A 171 -28.78 6.67 -8.86
CA ALA A 171 -28.83 6.17 -7.50
C ALA A 171 -27.45 5.67 -7.01
N ARG A 172 -27.05 6.08 -5.80
CA ARG A 172 -25.80 5.66 -5.16
C ARG A 172 -26.03 4.39 -4.33
N SER A 173 -26.19 3.26 -5.02
CA SER A 173 -26.33 1.93 -4.42
C SER A 173 -25.42 0.92 -5.11
N ALA A 174 -24.99 -0.12 -4.40
CA ALA A 174 -24.12 -1.17 -4.94
C ALA A 174 -24.76 -1.95 -6.11
N SER A 175 -26.09 -2.01 -6.17
CA SER A 175 -26.85 -2.68 -7.23
C SER A 175 -27.36 -1.73 -8.32
N SER A 176 -26.93 -0.46 -8.31
CA SER A 176 -27.39 0.52 -9.28
C SER A 176 -26.82 0.26 -10.67
N THR A 177 -27.69 0.31 -11.69
CA THR A 177 -27.33 0.22 -13.11
C THR A 177 -27.54 1.56 -13.83
N GLU A 178 -27.69 2.65 -13.07
CA GLU A 178 -27.96 3.99 -13.60
C GLU A 178 -26.68 4.72 -14.05
N VAL A 179 -26.83 5.71 -14.92
CA VAL A 179 -25.72 6.54 -15.41
C VAL A 179 -25.18 7.44 -14.28
N VAL A 180 -23.86 7.45 -14.12
CA VAL A 180 -23.17 8.39 -13.22
C VAL A 180 -22.98 9.73 -13.92
N THR A 181 -23.47 10.80 -13.29
CA THR A 181 -23.35 12.16 -13.81
C THR A 181 -22.04 12.83 -13.40
N GLY A 182 -21.64 13.89 -14.12
CA GLY A 182 -20.43 14.65 -13.81
C GLY A 182 -20.42 15.28 -12.41
N SER A 183 -21.58 15.68 -11.87
CA SER A 183 -21.67 16.23 -10.51
C SER A 183 -21.38 15.19 -9.43
N GLN A 184 -21.81 13.93 -9.63
CA GLN A 184 -21.49 12.82 -8.73
C GLN A 184 -20.00 12.49 -8.76
N LEU A 185 -19.41 12.40 -9.95
CA LEU A 185 -17.97 12.16 -10.09
C LEU A 185 -17.13 13.30 -9.52
N HIS A 186 -17.59 14.55 -9.68
CA HIS A 186 -16.93 15.72 -9.08
C HIS A 186 -16.98 15.66 -7.55
N ALA A 187 -18.13 15.33 -6.95
CA ALA A 187 -18.25 15.17 -5.50
C ALA A 187 -17.27 14.11 -4.95
N THR A 188 -17.12 12.97 -5.64
CA THR A 188 -16.12 11.96 -5.27
C THR A 188 -14.69 12.49 -5.39
N ARG A 189 -14.36 13.24 -6.45
CA ARG A 189 -13.02 13.86 -6.59
C ARG A 189 -12.70 14.83 -5.46
N VAL A 190 -13.68 15.62 -5.02
CA VAL A 190 -13.52 16.53 -3.87
C VAL A 190 -13.22 15.74 -2.59
N GLN A 191 -13.93 14.63 -2.35
CA GLN A 191 -13.67 13.76 -1.20
C GLN A 191 -12.28 13.11 -1.25
N VAL A 192 -11.84 12.66 -2.42
CA VAL A 192 -10.49 12.09 -2.60
C VAL A 192 -9.40 13.14 -2.40
N ALA A 193 -9.60 14.37 -2.87
CA ALA A 193 -8.66 15.47 -2.64
C ALA A 193 -8.55 15.84 -1.14
N ALA A 194 -9.68 15.84 -0.42
CA ALA A 194 -9.67 16.03 1.03
C ALA A 194 -8.89 14.93 1.75
N LEU A 195 -9.09 13.66 1.36
CA LEU A 195 -8.34 12.54 1.93
C LEU A 195 -6.83 12.66 1.68
N SER A 196 -6.40 13.14 0.50
CA SER A 196 -4.97 13.37 0.24
C SER A 196 -4.39 14.47 1.13
N ALA A 197 -5.14 15.55 1.38
CA ALA A 197 -4.69 16.62 2.26
C ALA A 197 -4.59 16.14 3.72
N ASP A 198 -5.55 15.34 4.17
CA ASP A 198 -5.51 14.72 5.50
C ASP A 198 -4.30 13.78 5.65
N ALA A 199 -3.98 13.00 4.63
CA ALA A 199 -2.80 12.12 4.63
C ALA A 199 -1.49 12.92 4.74
N ASP A 200 -1.37 14.03 4.00
CA ASP A 200 -0.21 14.93 4.08
C ASP A 200 -0.13 15.61 5.45
N ALA A 201 -1.26 16.01 6.03
CA ALA A 201 -1.31 16.59 7.37
C ALA A 201 -0.88 15.59 8.44
N VAL A 202 -1.31 14.33 8.36
CA VAL A 202 -0.85 13.25 9.26
C VAL A 202 0.65 13.04 9.13
N LYS A 203 1.18 13.03 7.90
CA LYS A 203 2.62 12.88 7.66
C LYS A 203 3.42 14.05 8.23
N ALA A 204 2.93 15.28 8.06
CA ALA A 204 3.54 16.47 8.64
C ALA A 204 3.49 16.44 10.18
N ALA A 205 2.34 16.09 10.76
CA ALA A 205 2.16 15.98 12.21
C ALA A 205 3.07 14.88 12.82
N ALA A 206 3.24 13.75 12.13
CA ALA A 206 4.17 12.69 12.52
C ALA A 206 5.64 13.18 12.47
N ALA A 207 5.99 14.00 11.46
CA ALA A 207 7.30 14.62 11.34
C ALA A 207 7.51 15.81 12.30
N SER A 208 6.46 16.26 12.99
CA SER A 208 6.50 17.41 13.90
C SER A 208 6.08 17.06 15.34
N ALA A 209 6.02 15.78 15.71
CA ALA A 209 5.58 15.37 17.04
C ALA A 209 6.46 16.04 18.12
N ALA A 210 5.87 16.95 18.91
CA ALA A 210 6.57 17.88 19.80
C ALA A 210 7.51 17.19 20.81
N TYR A 211 7.25 15.93 21.12
CA TYR A 211 8.02 15.14 22.08
C TYR A 211 8.91 14.06 21.43
N PHE A 212 8.71 13.70 20.15
CA PHE A 212 9.46 12.63 19.47
C PHE A 212 9.68 12.93 17.99
N GLN A 213 10.66 13.78 17.69
CA GLN A 213 11.10 14.01 16.31
C GLN A 213 12.05 12.89 15.86
N VAL A 214 11.66 12.11 14.85
CA VAL A 214 12.54 11.12 14.20
C VAL A 214 12.85 11.61 12.79
N GLY A 215 13.94 12.35 12.62
CA GLY A 215 14.38 12.91 11.33
C GLY A 215 15.06 11.89 10.40
N SER A 216 14.40 10.77 10.11
CA SER A 216 14.96 9.67 9.31
C SER A 216 13.96 9.09 8.30
N GLU A 217 14.45 8.81 7.09
CA GLU A 217 13.72 8.09 6.03
C GLU A 217 13.87 6.55 6.15
N ALA A 218 14.87 6.08 6.90
CA ALA A 218 15.06 4.65 7.13
C ALA A 218 14.05 4.12 8.16
N ALA A 219 13.30 3.09 7.80
CA ALA A 219 12.34 2.43 8.68
C ALA A 219 13.05 1.70 9.84
N ASN A 220 12.41 1.74 11.01
CA ASN A 220 12.82 0.90 12.14
C ASN A 220 12.46 -0.56 11.86
N ALA A 221 13.30 -1.49 12.30
CA ALA A 221 12.98 -2.92 12.26
C ALA A 221 12.68 -3.40 13.67
N SER A 222 11.40 -3.36 14.02
CA SER A 222 10.88 -3.79 15.32
C SER A 222 9.98 -5.02 15.15
N SER A 223 10.30 -6.13 15.83
CA SER A 223 9.53 -7.39 15.78
C SER A 223 8.91 -7.75 17.14
N GLY A 224 7.74 -7.20 17.47
CA GLY A 224 7.02 -7.54 18.71
C GLY A 224 6.17 -6.41 19.28
N ALA A 225 5.18 -6.76 20.09
CA ALA A 225 4.34 -5.79 20.80
C ALA A 225 5.08 -5.25 22.02
N THR A 226 4.99 -3.93 22.29
CA THR A 226 5.52 -3.21 23.47
C THR A 226 6.97 -2.68 23.44
N MET A 227 7.60 -2.54 22.27
CA MET A 227 8.96 -2.00 22.15
C MET A 227 9.03 -0.51 21.80
N VAL A 228 10.20 0.08 22.05
CA VAL A 228 10.56 1.42 21.58
C VAL A 228 11.72 1.32 20.60
N SER A 229 11.53 1.79 19.37
CA SER A 229 12.61 1.98 18.39
C SER A 229 12.56 3.42 17.89
N MET A 230 13.64 4.17 18.04
CA MET A 230 13.71 5.59 17.67
C MET A 230 15.06 5.91 17.02
N GLY A 231 15.06 6.50 15.83
CA GLY A 231 16.26 6.84 15.06
C GLY A 231 16.50 5.92 13.86
N PRO A 232 17.24 6.36 12.82
CA PRO A 232 17.43 5.60 11.58
C PRO A 232 18.00 4.21 11.86
N ALA A 233 17.35 3.18 11.31
CA ALA A 233 17.77 1.78 11.44
C ALA A 233 17.91 1.31 12.91
N ALA A 234 17.20 1.94 13.85
CA ALA A 234 17.08 1.41 15.21
C ALA A 234 16.31 0.08 15.18
N ARG A 235 16.78 -0.89 15.97
CA ARG A 235 16.26 -2.25 16.02
C ARG A 235 15.99 -2.66 17.45
N ALA A 236 14.72 -2.92 17.78
CA ALA A 236 14.31 -3.60 19.01
C ALA A 236 13.72 -4.96 18.60
N ALA A 237 14.29 -6.06 19.08
CA ALA A 237 14.03 -7.38 18.51
C ALA A 237 12.86 -8.13 19.15
N ALA A 238 12.59 -7.96 20.45
CA ALA A 238 11.44 -8.57 21.13
C ALA A 238 11.22 -7.98 22.55
N GLY A 239 10.09 -8.33 23.18
CA GLY A 239 9.80 -7.96 24.56
C GLY A 239 9.57 -6.46 24.77
N ALA A 240 9.94 -5.93 25.94
CA ALA A 240 9.94 -4.50 26.26
C ALA A 240 11.29 -3.83 25.94
N ASP A 241 11.91 -4.22 24.83
CA ASP A 241 13.19 -3.67 24.37
C ASP A 241 13.08 -2.20 23.97
N ILE A 242 14.14 -1.45 24.24
CA ILE A 242 14.25 -0.02 23.93
C ILE A 242 15.54 0.20 23.14
N ALA A 243 15.42 0.62 21.89
CA ALA A 243 16.52 1.00 21.01
C ALA A 243 16.35 2.45 20.55
N VAL A 244 17.22 3.35 20.99
CA VAL A 244 17.13 4.78 20.70
C VAL A 244 18.48 5.30 20.20
N GLY A 245 18.54 5.76 18.96
CA GLY A 245 19.74 6.25 18.28
C GLY A 245 19.94 5.60 16.90
N ALA A 246 20.69 6.28 16.04
CA ALA A 246 21.01 5.77 14.70
C ALA A 246 21.74 4.41 14.78
N GLY A 247 21.14 3.35 14.22
CA GLY A 247 21.68 2.00 14.27
C GLY A 247 21.79 1.39 15.66
N ALA A 248 21.06 1.89 16.66
CA ALA A 248 20.98 1.26 17.97
C ALA A 248 20.27 -0.10 17.87
N VAL A 249 20.80 -1.12 18.53
CA VAL A 249 20.28 -2.49 18.47
C VAL A 249 20.07 -3.03 19.89
N ALA A 250 18.81 -3.20 20.27
CA ALA A 250 18.39 -4.04 21.39
C ALA A 250 17.90 -5.37 20.80
N SER A 251 18.70 -6.43 20.95
CA SER A 251 18.46 -7.72 20.31
C SER A 251 18.05 -8.82 21.30
N ALA A 252 17.69 -8.46 22.52
CA ALA A 252 17.40 -9.45 23.55
C ALA A 252 15.91 -9.75 23.57
N SER A 253 15.52 -11.00 23.78
CA SER A 253 14.10 -11.31 23.84
C SER A 253 13.39 -10.78 25.11
N HIS A 254 14.11 -10.11 26.03
CA HIS A 254 13.56 -9.56 27.27
C HIS A 254 14.36 -8.35 27.78
N ASN A 255 13.78 -7.15 27.62
CA ASN A 255 14.10 -5.92 28.34
C ASN A 255 15.55 -5.42 28.17
N ALA A 256 16.08 -5.49 26.95
CA ALA A 256 17.34 -4.82 26.61
C ALA A 256 17.12 -3.32 26.35
N LEU A 257 18.08 -2.51 26.80
CA LEU A 257 18.11 -1.07 26.59
C LEU A 257 19.37 -0.69 25.82
N ALA A 258 19.24 -0.20 24.60
CA ALA A 258 20.30 0.37 23.77
C ALA A 258 20.00 1.86 23.51
N LEU A 259 20.80 2.76 24.08
CA LEU A 259 20.64 4.21 23.96
C LEU A 259 21.94 4.84 23.44
N GLY A 260 21.89 5.40 22.23
CA GLY A 260 23.02 6.05 21.56
C GLY A 260 23.30 5.47 20.17
N PRO A 261 23.96 6.23 19.29
CA PRO A 261 24.23 5.77 17.93
C PRO A 261 25.15 4.54 17.93
N GLY A 262 24.71 3.46 17.30
CA GLY A 262 25.40 2.17 17.25
C GLY A 262 25.52 1.45 18.60
N ALA A 263 24.75 1.83 19.63
CA ALA A 263 24.70 1.09 20.89
C ALA A 263 24.13 -0.32 20.65
N LEU A 264 24.72 -1.33 21.29
CA LEU A 264 24.35 -2.74 21.13
C LEU A 264 24.09 -3.39 22.49
N ALA A 265 22.83 -3.74 22.74
CA ALA A 265 22.37 -4.52 23.88
C ALA A 265 21.95 -5.90 23.35
N ALA A 266 22.87 -6.87 23.40
CA ALA A 266 22.77 -8.10 22.62
C ALA A 266 22.06 -9.27 23.34
N ALA A 267 21.81 -9.16 24.65
CA ALA A 267 21.36 -10.27 25.49
C ALA A 267 20.39 -9.85 26.61
N TYR A 268 19.83 -10.81 27.34
CA TYR A 268 18.78 -10.57 28.35
C TYR A 268 19.19 -9.56 29.43
N TYR A 269 18.29 -8.63 29.77
CA TYR A 269 18.50 -7.61 30.81
C TYR A 269 19.78 -6.79 30.62
N THR A 270 20.16 -6.51 29.37
CA THR A 270 21.34 -5.71 29.08
C THR A 270 21.02 -4.23 28.99
N VAL A 271 21.98 -3.40 29.38
CA VAL A 271 21.88 -1.94 29.29
C VAL A 271 23.14 -1.43 28.60
N ALA A 272 23.00 -0.84 27.41
CA ALA A 272 24.06 -0.20 26.66
C ALA A 272 23.69 1.26 26.43
N VAL A 273 24.36 2.18 27.11
CA VAL A 273 24.12 3.63 27.00
C VAL A 273 25.41 4.33 26.58
N GLY A 274 25.37 5.03 25.45
CA GLY A 274 26.51 5.71 24.84
C GLY A 274 26.72 5.29 23.39
N ALA A 275 27.35 6.15 22.60
CA ALA A 275 27.68 5.81 21.22
C ALA A 275 28.57 4.56 21.18
N ARG A 276 28.18 3.55 20.41
CA ARG A 276 28.89 2.25 20.30
C ARG A 276 29.10 1.52 21.64
N ALA A 277 28.32 1.83 22.68
CA ALA A 277 28.34 1.05 23.91
C ALA A 277 27.84 -0.38 23.63
N GLN A 278 28.50 -1.39 24.18
CA GLN A 278 28.21 -2.79 23.91
C GLN A 278 28.04 -3.58 25.20
N ALA A 279 26.82 -4.04 25.45
CA ALA A 279 26.50 -5.02 26.47
C ALA A 279 26.24 -6.37 25.78
N GLY A 280 27.27 -7.23 25.76
CA GLY A 280 27.32 -8.38 24.88
C GLY A 280 26.57 -9.62 25.39
N LEU A 281 26.48 -9.80 26.71
CA LEU A 281 25.91 -11.00 27.34
C LEU A 281 24.97 -10.66 28.50
N THR A 282 24.23 -11.65 28.99
CA THR A 282 23.17 -11.51 29.98
C THR A 282 23.55 -10.65 31.18
N ALA A 283 22.67 -9.70 31.54
CA ALA A 283 22.81 -8.76 32.65
C ALA A 283 24.10 -7.91 32.60
N GLY A 284 24.63 -7.65 31.41
CA GLY A 284 25.72 -6.71 31.19
C GLY A 284 25.23 -5.26 31.14
N VAL A 285 25.96 -4.35 31.78
CA VAL A 285 25.69 -2.91 31.78
C VAL A 285 26.92 -2.19 31.24
N ALA A 286 26.79 -1.53 30.09
CA ALA A 286 27.82 -0.71 29.46
C ALA A 286 27.34 0.75 29.38
N LEU A 287 28.00 1.64 30.10
CA LEU A 287 27.63 3.05 30.22
C LEU A 287 28.83 3.92 29.83
N GLY A 288 28.83 4.46 28.61
CA GLY A 288 29.87 5.32 28.08
C GLY A 288 30.15 5.09 26.59
N LEU A 289 30.83 6.05 25.95
CA LEU A 289 31.31 5.92 24.57
C LEU A 289 32.19 4.67 24.44
N SER A 290 31.80 3.72 23.58
CA SER A 290 32.53 2.48 23.33
C SER A 290 32.81 1.66 24.61
N ALA A 291 31.97 1.76 25.64
CA ALA A 291 32.06 0.90 26.82
C ALA A 291 31.70 -0.55 26.44
N GLN A 292 32.48 -1.53 26.90
CA GLN A 292 32.30 -2.95 26.56
C GLN A 292 32.12 -3.81 27.81
N ALA A 293 30.87 -4.20 28.06
CA ALA A 293 30.51 -5.24 29.02
C ALA A 293 30.53 -6.60 28.29
N GLY A 294 31.73 -7.19 28.18
CA GLY A 294 31.99 -8.32 27.30
C GLY A 294 31.53 -9.69 27.82
N THR A 295 31.18 -9.80 29.11
CA THR A 295 30.78 -11.07 29.72
C THR A 295 29.52 -10.94 30.60
N THR A 296 29.04 -12.06 31.15
CA THR A 296 27.79 -12.11 31.93
C THR A 296 27.88 -11.40 33.28
N ARG A 297 26.80 -10.68 33.65
CA ARG A 297 26.67 -9.94 34.93
C ARG A 297 27.80 -8.93 35.17
N THR A 298 28.16 -8.15 34.14
CA THR A 298 29.27 -7.19 34.21
C THR A 298 28.79 -5.75 34.19
N VAL A 299 29.60 -4.83 34.72
CA VAL A 299 29.33 -3.40 34.68
C VAL A 299 30.56 -2.64 34.17
N ALA A 300 30.45 -2.01 33.01
CA ALA A 300 31.48 -1.18 32.39
C ALA A 300 31.00 0.29 32.44
N LEU A 301 31.57 1.10 33.32
CA LEU A 301 31.14 2.48 33.57
C LEU A 301 32.27 3.46 33.21
N GLY A 302 32.13 4.12 32.06
CA GLY A 302 33.08 5.11 31.53
C GLY A 302 33.34 4.91 30.04
N ALA A 303 33.90 5.92 29.38
CA ALA A 303 34.30 5.78 27.98
C ALA A 303 35.43 4.75 27.85
N HIS A 304 35.39 3.89 26.83
CA HIS A 304 36.41 2.88 26.54
C HIS A 304 36.70 1.89 27.68
N THR A 305 35.79 1.72 28.65
CA THR A 305 35.92 0.66 29.66
C THR A 305 35.76 -0.71 29.02
N LEU A 306 36.53 -1.67 29.51
CA LEU A 306 36.53 -3.03 28.99
C LEU A 306 36.43 -4.03 30.14
N VAL A 307 35.38 -4.84 30.14
CA VAL A 307 35.19 -5.91 31.12
C VAL A 307 35.35 -7.26 30.43
N ARG A 308 36.39 -8.01 30.80
CA ARG A 308 36.73 -9.31 30.19
C ARG A 308 36.30 -10.51 31.03
N SER A 309 35.97 -10.29 32.30
CA SER A 309 35.69 -11.38 33.25
C SER A 309 34.31 -11.25 33.91
N ALA A 310 33.64 -12.38 34.15
CA ALA A 310 32.26 -12.40 34.64
C ALA A 310 32.13 -11.83 36.06
N ARG A 311 30.95 -11.27 36.39
CA ARG A 311 30.65 -10.69 37.71
C ARG A 311 31.61 -9.58 38.16
N SER A 312 32.20 -8.86 37.22
CA SER A 312 33.18 -7.80 37.52
C SER A 312 32.72 -6.42 37.06
N VAL A 313 33.33 -5.39 37.64
CA VAL A 313 32.98 -3.98 37.43
C VAL A 313 34.25 -3.22 37.01
N ALA A 314 34.21 -2.50 35.89
CA ALA A 314 35.22 -1.52 35.51
C ALA A 314 34.68 -0.10 35.71
N LEU A 315 35.36 0.71 36.52
CA LEU A 315 34.95 2.07 36.87
C LEU A 315 35.94 3.10 36.34
N GLY A 316 35.45 4.05 35.55
CA GLY A 316 36.21 5.17 34.99
C GLY A 316 36.77 4.89 33.59
N GLU A 317 37.02 5.96 32.84
CA GLU A 317 37.47 5.91 31.44
C GLU A 317 38.70 5.00 31.22
N SER A 318 38.67 4.13 30.23
CA SER A 318 39.76 3.20 29.92
C SER A 318 40.15 2.25 31.07
N SER A 319 39.26 1.99 32.03
CA SER A 319 39.44 0.93 33.03
C SER A 319 39.20 -0.46 32.44
N THR A 320 39.98 -1.43 32.91
CA THR A 320 39.89 -2.82 32.48
C THR A 320 39.65 -3.73 33.68
N ALA A 321 38.60 -4.57 33.62
CA ALA A 321 38.33 -5.60 34.61
C ALA A 321 38.60 -6.99 34.02
N ASP A 322 39.78 -7.53 34.37
CA ASP A 322 40.29 -8.81 33.85
C ASP A 322 40.10 -9.99 34.82
N HIS A 323 39.63 -9.73 36.04
CA HIS A 323 39.42 -10.76 37.06
C HIS A 323 37.93 -10.91 37.35
N ALA A 324 37.48 -12.16 37.54
CA ALA A 324 36.11 -12.42 38.00
C ALA A 324 35.93 -11.88 39.43
N ASP A 325 34.73 -11.41 39.75
CA ASP A 325 34.40 -10.89 41.09
C ASP A 325 35.23 -9.69 41.56
N ALA A 326 35.78 -8.92 40.63
CA ALA A 326 36.61 -7.77 40.94
C ALA A 326 35.94 -6.45 40.57
N VAL A 327 36.28 -5.40 41.33
CA VAL A 327 36.04 -4.01 40.93
C VAL A 327 37.37 -3.39 40.54
N SER A 328 37.53 -3.05 39.28
CA SER A 328 38.71 -2.38 38.75
C SER A 328 38.44 -0.89 38.59
N ALA A 329 39.26 -0.06 39.23
CA ALA A 329 39.24 1.39 39.08
C ALA A 329 40.26 1.89 38.04
N GLY A 330 40.87 1.00 37.24
CA GLY A 330 41.92 1.39 36.31
C GLY A 330 42.31 0.28 35.34
N SER A 331 43.45 0.47 34.69
CA SER A 331 44.11 -0.52 33.84
C SER A 331 45.59 -0.62 34.22
N ALA A 332 46.31 -1.57 33.62
CA ALA A 332 47.75 -1.71 33.82
C ALA A 332 48.53 -0.42 33.49
N GLN A 333 48.02 0.40 32.56
CA GLN A 333 48.64 1.66 32.15
C GLN A 333 48.05 2.89 32.84
N ARG A 334 46.87 2.77 33.47
CA ARG A 334 46.17 3.90 34.08
C ARG A 334 45.45 3.49 35.36
N GLN A 335 46.18 3.56 36.47
CA GLN A 335 45.65 3.31 37.81
C GLN A 335 45.00 4.57 38.38
N ARG A 336 44.06 4.39 39.31
CA ARG A 336 43.39 5.50 40.00
C ARG A 336 43.56 5.39 41.51
N ILE A 337 43.61 6.55 42.15
CA ILE A 337 43.55 6.67 43.59
C ILE A 337 42.07 6.59 44.00
N VAL A 338 41.76 5.68 44.91
CA VAL A 338 40.46 5.64 45.59
C VAL A 338 40.53 6.57 46.79
N THR A 339 39.86 7.72 46.70
CA THR A 339 39.82 8.73 47.78
C THR A 339 38.51 8.62 48.56
N SER A 340 38.46 9.24 49.74
CA SER A 340 37.28 9.26 50.63
C SER A 340 36.80 7.90 51.14
N ALA A 341 37.68 6.89 51.14
CA ALA A 341 37.41 5.62 51.79
C ALA A 341 37.42 5.80 53.32
N ARG A 342 36.37 5.29 53.99
CA ARG A 342 36.34 5.19 55.44
C ARG A 342 37.38 4.16 55.90
N ALA A 343 37.98 4.40 57.06
CA ALA A 343 38.87 3.43 57.70
C ALA A 343 38.14 2.09 57.94
N GLY A 344 38.72 1.01 57.43
CA GLY A 344 38.15 -0.33 57.56
C GLY A 344 38.29 -0.89 58.97
N VAL A 345 37.42 -1.80 59.38
CA VAL A 345 37.60 -2.49 60.67
C VAL A 345 38.84 -3.39 60.60
N ILE A 346 39.73 -3.28 61.58
CA ILE A 346 40.90 -4.16 61.70
C ILE A 346 40.53 -5.32 62.63
N SER A 347 40.19 -6.47 62.06
CA SER A 347 39.89 -7.71 62.79
C SER A 347 40.30 -8.93 61.95
N ALA A 348 40.39 -10.11 62.58
CA ALA A 348 40.80 -11.35 61.92
C ALA A 348 39.86 -11.81 60.80
N THR A 349 38.62 -11.32 60.78
CA THR A 349 37.58 -11.69 59.82
C THR A 349 37.20 -10.54 58.87
N SER A 350 37.90 -9.41 58.93
CA SER A 350 37.59 -8.24 58.12
C SER A 350 37.90 -8.46 56.64
N THR A 351 36.98 -8.05 55.77
CA THR A 351 37.12 -8.04 54.31
C THR A 351 37.12 -6.62 53.74
N GLU A 352 37.28 -5.61 54.61
CA GLU A 352 37.24 -4.20 54.25
C GLU A 352 38.60 -3.69 53.74
N ALA A 353 38.57 -2.61 52.96
CA ALA A 353 39.79 -1.96 52.50
C ALA A 353 40.48 -1.20 53.65
N VAL A 354 41.79 -1.42 53.82
CA VAL A 354 42.61 -0.67 54.77
C VAL A 354 43.03 0.65 54.15
N THR A 355 42.79 1.76 54.85
CA THR A 355 43.16 3.10 54.38
C THR A 355 44.64 3.41 54.64
N GLY A 356 45.18 4.38 53.88
CA GLY A 356 46.55 4.87 54.09
C GLY A 356 46.80 5.41 55.51
N ALA A 357 45.79 6.00 56.16
CA ALA A 357 45.89 6.48 57.54
C ALA A 357 46.08 5.33 58.55
N GLN A 358 45.40 4.20 58.34
CA GLN A 358 45.55 3.02 59.21
C GLN A 358 46.91 2.35 59.03
N LEU A 359 47.37 2.23 57.77
CA LEU A 359 48.71 1.72 57.49
C LEU A 359 49.80 2.65 58.06
N HIS A 360 49.58 3.97 57.99
CA HIS A 360 50.47 4.96 58.58
C HIS A 360 50.52 4.84 60.11
N ALA A 361 49.37 4.65 60.78
CA ALA A 361 49.31 4.44 62.23
C ALA A 361 50.09 3.18 62.67
N ILE A 362 49.96 2.07 61.94
CA ILE A 362 50.77 0.86 62.18
C ILE A 362 52.26 1.13 61.95
N ASN A 363 52.61 1.89 60.91
CA ASN A 363 54.01 2.23 60.65
C ASN A 363 54.62 3.10 61.77
N GLN A 364 53.85 4.05 62.32
CA GLN A 364 54.27 4.81 63.50
C GLN A 364 54.47 3.90 64.74
N GLN A 365 53.57 2.93 64.95
CA GLN A 365 53.73 1.94 66.02
C GLN A 365 54.99 1.08 65.82
N LEU A 366 55.25 0.59 64.61
CA LEU A 366 56.45 -0.19 64.27
C LEU A 366 57.75 0.62 64.46
N GLN A 367 57.76 1.89 64.07
CA GLN A 367 58.91 2.78 64.30
C GLN A 367 59.15 3.00 65.79
N SER A 368 58.09 3.16 66.59
CA SER A 368 58.21 3.30 68.05
C SER A 368 58.75 2.01 68.71
N LEU A 369 58.31 0.84 68.25
CA LEU A 369 58.81 -0.46 68.69
C LEU A 369 60.29 -0.63 68.33
N ALA A 370 60.68 -0.29 67.10
CA ALA A 370 62.07 -0.35 66.65
C ALA A 370 62.98 0.57 67.48
N GLY A 371 62.54 1.79 67.77
CA GLY A 371 63.26 2.72 68.65
C GLY A 371 63.42 2.18 70.08
N THR A 372 62.35 1.63 70.65
CA THR A 372 62.37 1.00 71.99
C THR A 372 63.30 -0.20 72.03
N LEU A 373 63.30 -1.04 70.98
CA LEU A 373 64.19 -2.19 70.86
C LEU A 373 65.65 -1.76 70.75
N ALA A 374 65.95 -0.72 69.96
CA ALA A 374 67.30 -0.17 69.85
C ALA A 374 67.81 0.34 71.21
N GLN A 375 67.00 1.11 71.95
CA GLN A 375 67.33 1.57 73.30
C GLN A 375 67.57 0.40 74.27
N ARG A 376 66.76 -0.67 74.21
CA ARG A 376 66.96 -1.89 74.98
C ARG A 376 68.26 -2.60 74.63
N VAL A 377 68.62 -2.67 73.35
CA VAL A 377 69.89 -3.25 72.91
C VAL A 377 71.07 -2.43 73.41
N ASP A 378 71.00 -1.09 73.34
CA ASP A 378 72.09 -0.22 73.80
C ASP A 378 72.24 -0.24 75.33
N THR A 379 71.13 -0.29 76.09
CA THR A 379 71.18 -0.49 77.55
C THR A 379 71.71 -1.87 77.94
N LEU A 380 71.37 -2.93 77.21
CA LEU A 380 71.96 -4.26 77.40
C LEU A 380 73.47 -4.27 77.08
N ARG A 381 73.90 -3.62 76.00
CA ARG A 381 75.32 -3.42 75.69
C ARG A 381 76.05 -2.67 76.80
N GLY A 382 75.45 -1.59 77.32
CA GLY A 382 75.99 -0.80 78.42
C GLY A 382 76.09 -1.60 79.73
N SER A 383 75.05 -2.34 80.11
CA SER A 383 75.07 -3.18 81.31
C SER A 383 76.05 -4.35 81.21
N LEU A 384 76.20 -4.95 80.02
CA LEU A 384 77.22 -5.97 79.75
C LEU A 384 78.64 -5.39 79.89
N ALA A 385 78.89 -4.19 79.36
CA ALA A 385 80.16 -3.49 79.50
C ALA A 385 80.47 -3.18 80.98
N ALA A 386 79.48 -2.68 81.74
CA ALA A 386 79.63 -2.42 83.17
C ALA A 386 79.89 -3.72 83.97
N SER A 387 79.26 -4.84 83.62
CA SER A 387 79.51 -6.15 84.22
C SER A 387 80.92 -6.67 83.91
N ARG A 388 81.43 -6.43 82.68
CA ARG A 388 82.84 -6.73 82.34
C ARG A 388 83.81 -5.89 83.17
N GLN A 389 83.59 -4.58 83.27
CA GLN A 389 84.43 -3.70 84.11
C GLN A 389 84.41 -4.10 85.59
N ARG A 390 83.24 -4.44 86.16
CA ARG A 390 83.16 -4.95 87.54
C ARG A 390 83.94 -6.25 87.72
N ARG A 391 83.85 -7.18 86.76
CA ARG A 391 84.65 -8.42 86.79
C ARG A 391 86.14 -8.15 86.71
N GLU A 392 86.59 -7.27 85.82
CA GLU A 392 88.01 -6.87 85.73
C GLU A 392 88.51 -6.13 86.98
N ALA A 393 87.67 -5.29 87.60
CA ALA A 393 88.00 -4.61 88.85
C ALA A 393 88.08 -5.59 90.04
N LEU A 394 87.15 -6.54 90.11
CA LEU A 394 87.21 -7.63 91.08
C LEU A 394 88.45 -8.52 90.86
N PHE A 395 88.78 -8.85 89.62
CA PHE A 395 89.97 -9.61 89.26
C PHE A 395 91.25 -8.86 89.65
N ARG A 396 91.34 -7.55 89.35
CA ARG A 396 92.46 -6.71 89.80
C ARG A 396 92.58 -6.62 91.32
N ARG A 397 91.46 -6.53 92.04
CA ARG A 397 91.46 -6.60 93.52
C ARG A 397 91.92 -7.96 94.04
N LEU A 398 91.51 -9.06 93.38
CA LEU A 398 91.95 -10.42 93.70
C LEU A 398 93.46 -10.58 93.50
N VAL A 399 93.99 -10.14 92.35
CA VAL A 399 95.43 -10.17 92.06
C VAL A 399 96.23 -9.28 93.02
N ALA A 400 95.72 -8.09 93.39
CA ALA A 400 96.35 -7.23 94.38
C ALA A 400 96.34 -7.81 95.81
N LEU A 401 95.30 -8.59 96.16
CA LEU A 401 95.23 -9.33 97.42
C LEU A 401 96.17 -10.54 97.44
N GLU A 402 96.39 -11.20 96.30
CA GLU A 402 97.35 -12.30 96.16
C GLU A 402 98.81 -11.81 96.17
N ALA A 403 99.10 -10.61 95.68
CA ALA A 403 100.43 -9.99 95.74
C ALA A 403 100.80 -9.37 97.11
N ALA A 404 99.84 -9.28 98.03
CA ALA A 404 100.02 -8.79 99.40
C ALA A 404 100.17 -9.92 100.44
N ARG A 405 100.21 -11.18 99.98
CA ARG A 405 100.66 -12.37 100.72
C ARG A 405 102.06 -12.74 100.27
#